data_AF-A0A8I2YVK9-F1
#
_entry.id   AF-A0A8I2YVK9-F1
#
_cell.length_a   1.000
_cell.length_b   1.000
_cell.length_c   1.000
_cell.angle_alpha   90.00
_cell.angle_beta   90.00
_cell.angle_gamma   90.00
#
_symmetry.space_group_name_H-M   'P 1'
#
loop_
_entity.id
_entity.type
_entity.pdbx_description
1 polymer ?
#
loop_
_entity_poly.entity_id
_entity_poly.type
_entity_poly.pdbx_seq_one_letter_code
_entity_poly.pdbx_strand_id
1 'polypeptide(L)'
;MQLKLPSRSSAKWRHKYLQDPATICSTVNYRLQNIIPRLASTLGEFVSTPTVNAIISAIRKRQVVHRLYLGASSLGDAGCVRLFEFLASPAGLHCREGITELFLTKNEIGAQGLLAVAAFLRGNTVLRELCLSGNPLSTDPDVIAEFTSALNSSHLCTLQILHSSSLGDSFAQVFLSQLTTPYLRELDLSATNMTRAIVPTLADYVRSTRCRLERLQCNANSLTLGGACKIVSAIEEGYSLRSVRLADLHIDDHAAAVGAEDRTIGWQGCNRALSAVLERNSIYISRVKVESLALLRYSRALFLRSGTGATKSGVHKFASLSLRSRNSRSSNAPSPFFDLPAELQQEIISYLAPSLSHQQRMRIIYYAANARTLFHPIRPSNGVRTKQLEARVQTGLGRRLVPQQGQTFEGSWRPPIWWECCCSADLRPSCRCLRRWKREMRDIWLTQVACNTYEHVL
;
A
#
# COMPACT_ATOMS: atom_id res chain seq x y z
N MET A 1 1.91 48.41 -20.53
CA MET A 1 3.33 48.37 -20.14
C MET A 1 3.65 46.93 -19.72
N GLN A 2 4.65 46.33 -20.34
CA GLN A 2 4.94 44.90 -20.37
C GLN A 2 5.19 44.30 -18.96
N LEU A 3 4.47 43.25 -18.58
CA LEU A 3 4.87 42.37 -17.50
C LEU A 3 6.02 41.48 -18.01
N LYS A 4 7.25 41.88 -17.67
CA LYS A 4 8.47 41.10 -17.87
C LYS A 4 8.32 39.71 -17.26
N LEU A 5 8.41 38.70 -18.11
CA LEU A 5 8.79 37.33 -17.73
C LEU A 5 10.14 37.38 -16.99
N PRO A 6 10.30 36.74 -15.83
CA PRO A 6 11.61 36.50 -15.28
C PRO A 6 12.36 35.49 -16.15
N SER A 7 13.52 35.94 -16.62
CA SER A 7 14.50 35.23 -17.43
C SER A 7 14.95 33.89 -16.82
N ARG A 8 15.20 32.92 -17.70
CA ARG A 8 15.90 31.67 -17.44
C ARG A 8 17.19 31.91 -16.66
N SER A 9 17.25 31.43 -15.41
CA SER A 9 18.50 31.12 -14.73
C SER A 9 18.33 29.90 -13.82
N SER A 10 18.85 28.74 -14.27
CA SER A 10 19.57 27.76 -13.44
C SER A 10 19.06 27.52 -12.00
N ALA A 11 17.80 27.10 -11.83
CA ALA A 11 17.34 26.51 -10.57
C ALA A 11 17.29 25.00 -10.73
N LYS A 12 18.15 24.28 -9.99
CA LYS A 12 18.12 22.82 -9.83
C LYS A 12 16.70 22.40 -9.41
N TRP A 13 15.87 21.91 -10.33
CA TRP A 13 14.52 21.43 -10.04
C TRP A 13 14.58 20.15 -9.20
N ARG A 14 14.81 20.31 -7.90
CA ARG A 14 14.50 19.33 -6.87
C ARG A 14 13.13 19.70 -6.31
N HIS A 15 12.05 19.43 -7.04
CA HIS A 15 10.71 19.67 -6.50
C HIS A 15 10.54 18.89 -5.19
N LYS A 16 10.26 19.61 -4.10
CA LYS A 16 9.93 18.99 -2.81
C LYS A 16 8.58 18.27 -2.96
N TYR A 17 8.39 17.21 -2.20
CA TYR A 17 7.21 16.34 -2.26
C TYR A 17 5.86 17.10 -2.20
N LEU A 18 5.80 18.15 -1.40
CA LEU A 18 4.63 19.01 -1.22
C LEU A 18 4.39 20.03 -2.35
N GLN A 19 5.33 20.15 -3.29
CA GLN A 19 5.26 21.09 -4.43
C GLN A 19 4.87 20.39 -5.74
N ASP A 20 4.47 19.12 -5.65
CA ASP A 20 4.02 18.35 -6.79
C ASP A 20 2.63 18.84 -7.25
N PRO A 21 2.47 19.17 -8.55
CA PRO A 21 1.21 19.69 -9.08
C PRO A 21 0.02 18.73 -8.92
N ALA A 22 0.25 17.44 -8.66
CA ALA A 22 -0.81 16.47 -8.37
C ALA A 22 -1.22 16.43 -6.88
N THR A 23 -0.72 17.34 -6.05
CA THR A 23 -1.04 17.45 -4.62
C THR A 23 -2.02 18.59 -4.37
N ILE A 24 -3.22 18.28 -3.90
CA ILE A 24 -4.17 19.29 -3.43
C ILE A 24 -4.01 19.40 -1.93
N CYS A 25 -3.64 20.60 -1.47
CA CYS A 25 -3.66 20.97 -0.07
C CYS A 25 -4.85 21.88 0.17
N SER A 26 -5.60 21.63 1.23
CA SER A 26 -6.57 22.59 1.73
C SER A 26 -5.82 23.86 2.16
N THR A 27 -6.19 25.01 1.60
CA THR A 27 -5.72 26.30 2.07
C THR A 27 -6.46 26.62 3.35
N VAL A 28 -5.91 26.19 4.49
CA VAL A 28 -6.48 26.49 5.80
C VAL A 28 -6.47 28.00 6.01
N ASN A 29 -7.64 28.59 6.13
CA ASN A 29 -7.80 29.99 6.51
C ASN A 29 -7.67 30.07 8.04
N TYR A 30 -6.43 30.24 8.53
CA TYR A 30 -6.04 30.26 9.95
C TYR A 30 -6.82 31.28 10.80
N ARG A 31 -7.47 32.27 10.18
CA ARG A 31 -8.34 33.24 10.86
C ARG A 31 -9.67 32.66 11.34
N LEU A 32 -10.15 31.57 10.73
CA LEU A 32 -11.43 30.92 11.09
C LEU A 32 -11.27 29.93 12.25
N GLN A 33 -10.07 29.40 12.50
CA GLN A 33 -9.81 28.39 13.55
C GLN A 33 -9.99 28.92 14.99
N ASN A 34 -9.82 30.22 15.24
CA ASN A 34 -9.87 30.77 16.60
C ASN A 34 -11.28 31.20 17.05
N ILE A 35 -12.24 31.31 16.14
CA ILE A 35 -13.59 31.83 16.43
C ILE A 35 -14.63 30.69 16.51
N ILE A 36 -14.35 29.55 15.87
CA ILE A 36 -15.35 28.53 15.51
C ILE A 36 -15.39 27.24 16.37
N PRO A 37 -14.41 26.82 17.21
CA PRO A 37 -14.45 25.50 17.85
C PRO A 37 -15.70 25.24 18.72
N ARG A 38 -16.32 26.30 19.24
CA ARG A 38 -17.56 26.22 20.04
C ARG A 38 -18.86 26.31 19.20
N LEU A 39 -18.79 26.74 17.94
CA LEU A 39 -19.92 26.91 17.02
C LEU A 39 -19.94 25.88 15.88
N ALA A 40 -18.80 25.24 15.55
CA ALA A 40 -18.72 24.20 14.51
C ALA A 40 -19.51 22.94 14.86
N SER A 41 -19.54 22.53 16.14
CA SER A 41 -20.29 21.36 16.59
C SER A 41 -21.82 21.52 16.48
N THR A 42 -22.31 22.76 16.42
CA THR A 42 -23.74 23.11 16.34
C THR A 42 -24.19 23.57 14.94
N LEU A 43 -23.26 23.92 14.04
CA LEU A 43 -23.53 24.42 12.68
C LEU A 43 -22.75 23.65 11.59
N GLY A 44 -22.34 22.41 11.88
CA GLY A 44 -21.37 21.64 11.06
C GLY A 44 -21.68 21.57 9.56
N GLU A 45 -22.95 21.53 9.14
CA GLU A 45 -23.34 21.55 7.72
C GLU A 45 -23.10 22.89 7.02
N PHE A 46 -23.26 24.02 7.72
CA PHE A 46 -23.11 25.37 7.16
C PHE A 46 -21.65 25.71 6.83
N VAL A 47 -20.69 25.16 7.58
CA VAL A 47 -19.24 25.43 7.38
C VAL A 47 -18.58 24.36 6.50
N SER A 48 -19.02 23.10 6.58
CA SER A 48 -18.44 21.99 5.81
C SER A 48 -18.77 22.07 4.32
N THR A 49 -20.00 22.45 3.96
CA THR A 49 -20.49 22.42 2.58
C THR A 49 -19.74 23.37 1.64
N PRO A 50 -19.47 24.65 2.00
CA PRO A 50 -18.66 25.54 1.17
C PRO A 50 -17.22 25.05 1.01
N THR A 51 -16.64 24.52 2.09
CA THR A 51 -15.25 24.05 2.13
C THR A 51 -15.06 22.82 1.26
N VAL A 52 -15.93 21.80 1.38
CA VAL A 52 -15.86 20.61 0.54
C VAL A 52 -16.16 20.91 -0.93
N ASN A 53 -17.09 21.84 -1.22
CA ASN A 53 -17.35 22.26 -2.60
C ASN A 53 -16.13 22.95 -3.23
N ALA A 54 -15.40 23.76 -2.47
CA ALA A 54 -14.14 24.34 -2.92
C ALA A 54 -13.09 23.26 -3.21
N ILE A 55 -12.96 22.25 -2.33
CA ILE A 55 -12.07 21.09 -2.55
C ILE A 55 -12.45 20.32 -3.81
N ILE A 56 -13.74 20.00 -3.99
CA ILE A 56 -14.26 19.32 -5.19
C ILE A 56 -13.97 20.15 -6.44
N SER A 57 -14.17 21.47 -6.39
CA SER A 57 -13.85 22.36 -7.50
C SER A 57 -12.34 22.35 -7.84
N ALA A 58 -11.48 22.26 -6.84
CA ALA A 58 -10.03 22.18 -7.02
C ALA A 58 -9.62 20.84 -7.63
N ILE A 59 -10.26 19.74 -7.21
CA ILE A 59 -10.09 18.40 -7.80
C ILE A 59 -10.48 18.45 -9.29
N ARG A 60 -11.65 19.00 -9.62
CA ARG A 60 -12.15 19.09 -11.02
C ARG A 60 -11.26 19.90 -11.94
N LYS A 61 -10.58 20.93 -11.43
CA LYS A 61 -9.68 21.77 -12.23
C LYS A 61 -8.36 21.07 -12.59
N ARG A 62 -8.06 19.93 -11.96
CA ARG A 62 -6.81 19.20 -12.19
C ARG A 62 -7.06 17.94 -12.99
N GLN A 63 -6.21 17.72 -13.97
CA GLN A 63 -6.24 16.49 -14.77
C GLN A 63 -5.76 15.28 -13.96
N VAL A 64 -4.83 15.49 -13.02
CA VAL A 64 -4.24 14.42 -12.23
C VAL A 64 -4.14 14.85 -10.77
N VAL A 65 -4.67 14.01 -9.87
CA VAL A 65 -4.61 14.20 -8.42
C VAL A 65 -4.16 12.90 -7.78
N HIS A 66 -2.99 12.92 -7.13
CA HIS A 66 -2.45 11.77 -6.40
C HIS A 66 -2.62 11.90 -4.90
N ARG A 67 -2.69 13.14 -4.41
CA ARG A 67 -2.62 13.42 -2.97
C ARG A 67 -3.62 14.46 -2.56
N LEU A 68 -4.36 14.15 -1.51
CA LEU A 68 -5.30 15.05 -0.87
C LEU A 68 -4.85 15.28 0.58
N TYR A 69 -4.28 16.46 0.85
CA TYR A 69 -3.97 16.94 2.19
C TYR A 69 -5.08 17.88 2.66
N LEU A 70 -6.08 17.32 3.34
CA LEU A 70 -7.27 18.03 3.79
C LEU A 70 -7.29 18.17 5.32
N GLY A 71 -6.12 18.16 5.97
CA GLY A 71 -6.04 18.29 7.42
C GLY A 71 -6.61 19.61 7.93
N ALA A 72 -7.29 19.58 9.08
CA ALA A 72 -7.89 20.75 9.74
C ALA A 72 -8.79 21.60 8.82
N SER A 73 -9.57 20.93 7.96
CA SER A 73 -10.48 21.57 7.00
C SER A 73 -11.94 21.60 7.47
N SER A 74 -12.22 21.17 8.70
CA SER A 74 -13.58 21.15 9.28
C SER A 74 -14.60 20.51 8.34
N LEU A 75 -14.24 19.37 7.73
CA LEU A 75 -15.15 18.66 6.82
C LEU A 75 -16.38 18.12 7.55
N GLY A 76 -16.22 17.66 8.80
CA GLY A 76 -17.25 16.92 9.52
C GLY A 76 -17.70 15.67 8.76
N ASP A 77 -18.75 15.03 9.28
CA ASP A 77 -19.37 13.87 8.62
C ASP A 77 -20.00 14.24 7.27
N ALA A 78 -20.77 15.34 7.21
CA ALA A 78 -21.45 15.76 5.99
C ALA A 78 -20.49 16.10 4.84
N GLY A 79 -19.40 16.83 5.12
CA GLY A 79 -18.38 17.12 4.13
C GLY A 79 -17.60 15.87 3.71
N CYS A 80 -17.35 14.95 4.63
CA CYS A 80 -16.72 13.66 4.33
C CYS A 80 -17.59 12.84 3.36
N VAL A 81 -18.88 12.66 3.69
CA VAL A 81 -19.87 11.98 2.84
C VAL A 81 -19.89 12.61 1.44
N ARG A 82 -20.07 13.93 1.35
CA ARG A 82 -20.14 14.64 0.07
C ARG A 82 -18.87 14.51 -0.78
N LEU A 83 -17.69 14.53 -0.15
CA LEU A 83 -16.42 14.32 -0.86
C LEU A 83 -16.36 12.92 -1.47
N PHE A 84 -16.72 11.90 -0.70
CA PHE A 84 -16.65 10.52 -1.17
C PHE A 84 -17.76 10.14 -2.14
N GLU A 85 -18.95 10.72 -2.01
CA GLU A 85 -20.00 10.66 -3.03
C GLU A 85 -19.52 11.25 -4.36
N PHE A 86 -18.85 12.41 -4.33
CA PHE A 86 -18.24 12.98 -5.52
C PHE A 86 -17.18 12.06 -6.11
N LEU A 87 -16.28 11.50 -5.30
CA LEU A 87 -15.24 10.57 -5.77
C LEU A 87 -15.80 9.24 -6.29
N ALA A 88 -16.99 8.83 -5.83
CA ALA A 88 -17.72 7.68 -6.34
C ALA A 88 -18.56 8.01 -7.59
N SER A 89 -18.88 9.27 -7.84
CA SER A 89 -19.63 9.70 -9.02
C SER A 89 -18.81 9.55 -10.31
N PRO A 90 -19.47 9.45 -11.49
CA PRO A 90 -18.77 9.39 -12.78
C PRO A 90 -17.82 10.58 -13.00
N ALA A 91 -18.14 11.75 -12.44
CA ALA A 91 -17.32 12.95 -12.54
C ALA A 91 -16.04 12.90 -11.69
N GLY A 92 -16.01 12.09 -10.63
CA GLY A 92 -14.86 11.93 -9.73
C GLY A 92 -14.06 10.64 -9.97
N LEU A 93 -14.59 9.69 -10.75
CA LEU A 93 -13.97 8.37 -10.95
C LEU A 93 -12.54 8.46 -11.48
N HIS A 94 -12.28 9.35 -12.43
CA HIS A 94 -10.92 9.57 -12.96
C HIS A 94 -9.93 10.02 -11.88
N CYS A 95 -10.40 10.82 -10.92
CA CYS A 95 -9.56 11.26 -9.79
C CYS A 95 -9.40 10.16 -8.75
N ARG A 96 -10.47 9.39 -8.48
CA ARG A 96 -10.42 8.25 -7.55
C ARG A 96 -9.35 7.23 -7.93
N GLU A 97 -9.17 6.96 -9.22
CA GLU A 97 -8.14 6.06 -9.73
C GLU A 97 -6.71 6.62 -9.65
N GLY A 98 -6.56 7.92 -9.39
CA GLY A 98 -5.27 8.57 -9.22
C GLY A 98 -4.86 8.78 -7.76
N ILE A 99 -5.81 8.89 -6.82
CA ILE A 99 -5.52 9.24 -5.43
C ILE A 99 -4.87 8.06 -4.69
N THR A 100 -3.57 8.19 -4.44
CA THR A 100 -2.77 7.22 -3.69
C THR A 100 -2.63 7.59 -2.22
N GLU A 101 -2.77 8.87 -1.85
CA GLU A 101 -2.62 9.32 -0.47
C GLU A 101 -3.72 10.30 -0.05
N LEU A 102 -4.30 10.04 1.12
CA LEU A 102 -5.41 10.80 1.66
C LEU A 102 -5.17 11.12 3.14
N PHE A 103 -5.03 12.40 3.45
CA PHE A 103 -4.83 12.90 4.81
C PHE A 103 -6.04 13.71 5.25
N LEU A 104 -6.82 13.16 6.17
CA LEU A 104 -8.05 13.72 6.72
C LEU A 104 -7.89 14.10 8.19
N THR A 105 -6.69 14.50 8.61
CA THR A 105 -6.40 14.79 10.02
C THR A 105 -7.25 15.91 10.59
N LYS A 106 -7.74 15.78 11.84
CA LYS A 106 -8.49 16.83 12.55
C LYS A 106 -9.66 17.44 11.74
N ASN A 107 -10.54 16.61 11.20
CA ASN A 107 -11.70 17.03 10.42
C ASN A 107 -13.04 16.76 11.09
N GLU A 108 -13.06 16.41 12.37
CA GLU A 108 -14.30 16.11 13.12
C GLU A 108 -15.10 14.96 12.49
N ILE A 109 -14.40 13.95 11.97
CA ILE A 109 -15.00 12.74 11.39
C ILE A 109 -15.48 11.81 12.51
N GLY A 110 -16.79 11.59 12.56
CA GLY A 110 -17.49 10.65 13.43
C GLY A 110 -17.96 9.40 12.69
N ALA A 111 -19.15 8.89 13.02
CA ALA A 111 -19.66 7.62 12.51
C ALA A 111 -19.98 7.66 11.02
N GLN A 112 -20.73 8.67 10.55
CA GLN A 112 -21.18 8.73 9.16
C GLN A 112 -20.01 9.03 8.22
N GLY A 113 -19.07 9.88 8.64
CA GLY A 113 -17.87 10.14 7.88
C GLY A 113 -16.95 8.91 7.82
N LEU A 114 -16.85 8.11 8.88
CA LEU A 114 -16.10 6.85 8.87
C LEU A 114 -16.75 5.81 7.94
N LEU A 115 -18.07 5.71 7.91
CA LEU A 115 -18.80 4.88 6.94
C LEU A 115 -18.55 5.32 5.50
N ALA A 116 -18.51 6.63 5.24
CA ALA A 116 -18.17 7.16 3.91
C ALA A 116 -16.74 6.79 3.48
N VAL A 117 -15.78 6.86 4.40
CA VAL A 117 -14.40 6.38 4.18
C VAL A 117 -14.39 4.87 3.90
N ALA A 118 -15.15 4.08 4.67
CA ALA A 118 -15.25 2.63 4.46
C ALA A 118 -15.81 2.30 3.05
N ALA A 119 -16.88 2.97 2.63
CA ALA A 119 -17.45 2.82 1.30
C ALA A 119 -16.44 3.16 0.17
N PHE A 120 -15.59 4.18 0.39
CA PHE A 120 -14.53 4.52 -0.56
C PHE A 120 -13.39 3.49 -0.61
N LEU A 121 -13.04 2.90 0.54
CA LEU A 121 -11.98 1.89 0.67
C LEU A 121 -12.39 0.52 0.13
N ARG A 122 -13.68 0.18 0.18
CA ARG A 122 -14.20 -1.11 -0.28
C ARG A 122 -13.77 -1.39 -1.72
N GLY A 123 -12.97 -2.44 -1.92
CA GLY A 123 -12.42 -2.82 -3.23
C GLY A 123 -11.46 -1.79 -3.84
N ASN A 124 -11.00 -0.79 -3.09
CA ASN A 124 -10.07 0.22 -3.59
C ASN A 124 -8.66 -0.37 -3.71
N THR A 125 -8.15 -0.43 -4.93
CA THR A 125 -6.83 -1.00 -5.24
C THR A 125 -5.75 0.05 -5.41
N VAL A 126 -6.10 1.34 -5.34
CA VAL A 126 -5.23 2.48 -5.67
C VAL A 126 -4.69 3.16 -4.41
N LEU A 127 -5.55 3.41 -3.41
CA LEU A 127 -5.15 4.14 -2.21
C LEU A 127 -4.09 3.33 -1.44
N ARG A 128 -3.01 4.01 -1.04
CA ARG A 128 -1.87 3.44 -0.33
C ARG A 128 -1.75 3.98 1.08
N GLU A 129 -2.01 5.27 1.29
CA GLU A 129 -1.91 5.89 2.61
C GLU A 129 -3.19 6.61 3.00
N LEU A 130 -3.66 6.33 4.22
CA LEU A 130 -4.81 6.98 4.84
C LEU A 130 -4.44 7.46 6.24
N CYS A 131 -4.66 8.73 6.50
CA CYS A 131 -4.47 9.33 7.82
C CYS A 131 -5.79 9.90 8.34
N LEU A 132 -6.29 9.33 9.42
CA LEU A 132 -7.51 9.73 10.13
C LEU A 132 -7.21 10.34 11.51
N SER A 133 -5.95 10.68 11.79
CA SER A 133 -5.50 11.15 13.11
C SER A 133 -6.21 12.42 13.59
N GLY A 134 -6.52 12.47 14.88
CA GLY A 134 -7.19 13.60 15.53
C GLY A 134 -8.66 13.75 15.17
N ASN A 135 -9.33 12.67 14.75
CA ASN A 135 -10.78 12.65 14.53
C ASN A 135 -11.50 11.88 15.65
N PRO A 136 -12.69 12.33 16.06
CA PRO A 136 -13.52 11.63 17.04
C PRO A 136 -14.25 10.45 16.37
N LEU A 137 -13.50 9.46 15.89
CA LEU A 137 -14.04 8.28 15.22
C LEU A 137 -15.04 7.54 16.10
N SER A 138 -16.01 6.87 15.47
CA SER A 138 -17.05 6.11 16.17
C SER A 138 -16.48 4.96 17.02
N THR A 139 -17.10 4.74 18.18
CA THR A 139 -16.89 3.57 19.04
C THR A 139 -17.96 2.49 18.86
N ASP A 140 -18.92 2.71 17.95
CA ASP A 140 -19.94 1.75 17.58
C ASP A 140 -19.31 0.50 16.90
N PRO A 141 -19.46 -0.70 17.48
CA PRO A 141 -18.91 -1.93 16.94
C PRO A 141 -19.28 -2.21 15.48
N ASP A 142 -20.50 -1.86 15.06
CA ASP A 142 -20.98 -2.14 13.70
C ASP A 142 -20.28 -1.25 12.67
N VAL A 143 -20.07 0.03 13.02
CA VAL A 143 -19.32 0.98 12.19
C VAL A 143 -17.84 0.57 12.10
N ILE A 144 -17.26 0.11 13.22
CA ILE A 144 -15.86 -0.37 13.25
C ILE A 144 -15.71 -1.63 12.41
N ALA A 145 -16.65 -2.57 12.49
CA ALA A 145 -16.65 -3.79 11.70
C ALA A 145 -16.76 -3.49 10.20
N GLU A 146 -17.64 -2.57 9.80
CA GLU A 146 -17.79 -2.13 8.41
C GLU A 146 -16.50 -1.47 7.87
N PHE A 147 -15.88 -0.60 8.66
CA PHE A 147 -14.58 0.01 8.33
C PHE A 147 -13.47 -1.04 8.20
N THR A 148 -13.41 -2.00 9.11
CA THR A 148 -12.40 -3.08 9.11
C THR A 148 -12.59 -4.02 7.92
N SER A 149 -13.84 -4.36 7.59
CA SER A 149 -14.20 -5.15 6.41
C SER A 149 -13.78 -4.45 5.12
N ALA A 150 -14.06 -3.14 5.01
CA ALA A 150 -13.61 -2.34 3.88
C ALA A 150 -12.08 -2.32 3.75
N LEU A 151 -11.35 -2.12 4.85
CA LEU A 151 -9.89 -2.19 4.88
C LEU A 151 -9.36 -3.55 4.41
N ASN A 152 -9.96 -4.65 4.88
CA ASN A 152 -9.58 -6.02 4.50
C ASN A 152 -9.69 -6.27 2.99
N SER A 153 -10.62 -5.60 2.32
CA SER A 153 -10.80 -5.67 0.85
C SER A 153 -9.95 -4.67 0.06
N SER A 154 -9.27 -3.74 0.74
CA SER A 154 -8.50 -2.66 0.13
C SER A 154 -7.02 -3.03 -0.06
N HIS A 155 -6.33 -2.28 -0.91
CA HIS A 155 -4.86 -2.35 -1.06
C HIS A 155 -4.14 -1.26 -0.25
N LEU A 156 -4.74 -0.81 0.85
CA LEU A 156 -4.13 0.18 1.72
C LEU A 156 -2.85 -0.39 2.36
N CYS A 157 -1.77 0.39 2.33
CA CYS A 157 -0.47 0.01 2.88
C CYS A 157 -0.16 0.67 4.22
N THR A 158 -0.66 1.89 4.43
CA THR A 158 -0.41 2.69 5.64
C THR A 158 -1.71 3.24 6.17
N LEU A 159 -2.01 2.94 7.43
CA LEU A 159 -3.13 3.51 8.18
C LEU A 159 -2.61 4.20 9.42
N GLN A 160 -2.98 5.47 9.58
CA GLN A 160 -2.64 6.28 10.74
C GLN A 160 -3.90 6.74 11.45
N ILE A 161 -4.05 6.33 12.70
CA ILE A 161 -5.12 6.74 13.61
C ILE A 161 -4.44 7.16 14.91
N LEU A 162 -3.93 8.40 14.96
CA LEU A 162 -3.29 8.96 16.15
C LEU A 162 -4.20 9.94 16.88
N HIS A 163 -3.92 10.21 18.16
CA HIS A 163 -4.54 11.27 18.94
C HIS A 163 -6.08 11.26 18.90
N SER A 164 -6.65 10.06 18.97
CA SER A 164 -8.10 9.84 18.94
C SER A 164 -8.49 9.27 20.30
N SER A 165 -8.48 10.14 21.32
CA SER A 165 -8.66 9.75 22.73
C SER A 165 -10.03 9.13 23.04
N SER A 166 -11.00 9.28 22.14
CA SER A 166 -12.34 8.70 22.26
C SER A 166 -12.41 7.22 21.86
N LEU A 167 -11.38 6.64 21.25
CA LEU A 167 -11.43 5.27 20.73
C LEU A 167 -11.39 4.20 21.83
N GLY A 168 -10.34 4.22 22.65
CA GLY A 168 -10.16 3.28 23.76
C GLY A 168 -10.04 1.81 23.35
N ASP A 169 -10.20 0.93 24.33
CA ASP A 169 -10.05 -0.52 24.16
C ASP A 169 -11.17 -1.14 23.31
N SER A 170 -12.40 -0.63 23.38
CA SER A 170 -13.54 -1.18 22.63
C SER A 170 -13.31 -1.10 21.12
N PHE A 171 -12.80 0.04 20.64
CA PHE A 171 -12.40 0.19 19.24
C PHE A 171 -11.31 -0.81 18.86
N ALA A 172 -10.22 -0.84 19.62
CA ALA A 172 -9.06 -1.67 19.30
C ALA A 172 -9.40 -3.17 19.34
N GLN A 173 -10.29 -3.58 20.24
CA GLN A 173 -10.75 -4.97 20.38
C GLN A 173 -11.47 -5.45 19.11
N VAL A 174 -12.46 -4.69 18.65
CA VAL A 174 -13.23 -5.02 17.43
C VAL A 174 -12.34 -4.91 16.19
N PHE A 175 -11.55 -3.84 16.12
CA PHE A 175 -10.67 -3.56 14.98
C PHE A 175 -9.62 -4.66 14.79
N LEU A 176 -8.82 -4.98 15.81
CA LEU A 176 -7.72 -5.94 15.71
C LEU A 176 -8.20 -7.39 15.60
N SER A 177 -9.34 -7.74 16.22
CA SER A 177 -9.90 -9.08 16.11
C SER A 177 -10.30 -9.42 14.67
N GLN A 178 -10.75 -8.43 13.88
CA GLN A 178 -11.21 -8.64 12.50
C GLN A 178 -10.17 -8.25 11.43
N LEU A 179 -9.09 -7.56 11.81
CA LEU A 179 -8.07 -7.10 10.86
C LEU A 179 -7.30 -8.27 10.22
N THR A 180 -7.30 -8.34 8.89
CA THR A 180 -6.60 -9.36 8.09
C THR A 180 -5.81 -8.76 6.91
N THR A 181 -6.14 -7.51 6.55
CA THR A 181 -5.52 -6.64 5.53
C THR A 181 -4.21 -7.18 4.90
N PRO A 182 -4.27 -7.82 3.71
CA PRO A 182 -3.09 -8.48 3.13
C PRO A 182 -1.98 -7.50 2.68
N TYR A 183 -2.35 -6.25 2.43
CA TYR A 183 -1.48 -5.18 1.94
C TYR A 183 -1.04 -4.18 3.01
N LEU A 184 -1.68 -4.15 4.19
CA LEU A 184 -1.32 -3.20 5.24
C LEU A 184 0.04 -3.56 5.82
N ARG A 185 0.96 -2.59 5.78
CA ARG A 185 2.34 -2.69 6.26
C ARG A 185 2.57 -1.83 7.47
N GLU A 186 1.84 -0.74 7.60
CA GLU A 186 2.06 0.25 8.65
C GLU A 186 0.73 0.57 9.32
N LEU A 187 0.69 0.33 10.62
CA LEU A 187 -0.43 0.70 11.47
C LEU A 187 0.09 1.55 12.62
N ASP A 188 -0.50 2.74 12.75
CA ASP A 188 -0.22 3.65 13.86
C ASP A 188 -1.50 3.86 14.66
N LEU A 189 -1.51 3.35 15.89
CA LEU A 189 -2.55 3.49 16.91
C LEU A 189 -1.99 4.23 18.14
N SER A 190 -1.06 5.17 17.93
CA SER A 190 -0.47 5.93 19.04
C SER A 190 -1.47 6.94 19.62
N ALA A 191 -1.52 7.07 20.95
CA ALA A 191 -2.44 7.97 21.64
C ALA A 191 -3.93 7.74 21.27
N THR A 192 -4.37 6.48 21.33
CA THR A 192 -5.78 6.08 21.11
C THR A 192 -6.48 5.63 22.40
N ASN A 193 -5.86 5.91 23.56
CA ASN A 193 -6.38 5.59 24.89
C ASN A 193 -6.56 4.08 25.14
N MET A 194 -5.72 3.25 24.52
CA MET A 194 -5.67 1.81 24.80
C MET A 194 -5.05 1.54 26.17
N THR A 195 -5.54 0.54 26.89
CA THR A 195 -5.06 0.14 28.22
C THR A 195 -4.49 -1.28 28.23
N ARG A 196 -4.06 -1.78 29.38
CA ARG A 196 -3.61 -3.16 29.54
C ARG A 196 -4.64 -4.22 29.10
N ALA A 197 -5.94 -3.85 29.04
CA ALA A 197 -7.00 -4.78 28.66
C ALA A 197 -6.88 -5.26 27.20
N ILE A 198 -6.33 -4.44 26.29
CA ILE A 198 -6.18 -4.80 24.88
C ILE A 198 -4.93 -5.65 24.58
N VAL A 199 -4.00 -5.76 25.54
CA VAL A 199 -2.71 -6.45 25.36
C VAL A 199 -2.88 -7.88 24.84
N PRO A 200 -3.79 -8.73 25.37
CA PRO A 200 -3.99 -10.08 24.84
C PRO A 200 -4.37 -10.07 23.35
N THR A 201 -5.32 -9.20 22.96
CA THR A 201 -5.78 -9.07 21.58
C THR A 201 -4.69 -8.57 20.64
N LEU A 202 -3.87 -7.60 21.09
CA LEU A 202 -2.69 -7.14 20.34
C LEU A 202 -1.67 -8.27 20.15
N ALA A 203 -1.37 -9.03 21.22
CA ALA A 203 -0.45 -10.16 21.16
C ALA A 203 -0.96 -11.26 20.22
N ASP A 204 -2.26 -11.60 20.29
CA ASP A 204 -2.88 -12.60 19.43
C ASP A 204 -2.90 -12.17 17.96
N TYR A 205 -3.19 -10.89 17.69
CA TYR A 205 -3.10 -10.36 16.34
C TYR A 205 -1.68 -10.47 15.79
N VAL A 206 -0.67 -10.02 16.55
CA VAL A 206 0.74 -10.05 16.14
C VAL A 206 1.26 -11.47 15.90
N ARG A 207 0.84 -12.44 16.72
CA ARG A 207 1.18 -13.86 16.56
C ARG A 207 0.47 -14.50 15.36
N SER A 208 -0.69 -14.00 14.98
CA SER A 208 -1.50 -14.55 13.91
C SER A 208 -0.84 -14.38 12.53
N THR A 209 -1.05 -15.35 11.64
CA THR A 209 -0.66 -15.27 10.21
C THR A 209 -1.37 -14.13 9.46
N ARG A 210 -2.41 -13.55 10.08
CA ARG A 210 -3.12 -12.35 9.60
C ARG A 210 -2.26 -11.08 9.72
N CYS A 211 -1.34 -11.01 10.69
CA CYS A 211 -0.49 -9.83 10.86
C CYS A 211 0.61 -9.78 9.80
N ARG A 212 0.40 -8.91 8.80
CA ARG A 212 1.39 -8.62 7.75
C ARG A 212 2.03 -7.24 7.89
N LEU A 213 1.92 -6.65 9.08
CA LEU A 213 2.51 -5.37 9.40
C LEU A 213 4.03 -5.49 9.42
N GLU A 214 4.69 -4.52 8.80
CA GLU A 214 6.12 -4.30 8.94
C GLU A 214 6.42 -3.25 10.03
N ARG A 215 5.48 -2.33 10.28
CA ARG A 215 5.58 -1.33 11.34
C ARG A 215 4.29 -1.25 12.15
N LEU A 216 4.43 -1.31 13.47
CA LEU A 216 3.35 -1.10 14.42
C LEU A 216 3.76 -0.01 15.42
N GLN A 217 2.94 1.01 15.57
CA GLN A 217 3.16 2.07 16.56
C GLN A 217 1.97 2.13 17.50
N CYS A 218 2.23 1.99 18.79
CA CYS A 218 1.21 2.09 19.84
C CYS A 218 1.71 3.01 20.97
N ASN A 219 2.48 4.05 20.66
CA ASN A 219 3.04 4.97 21.65
C ASN A 219 1.94 5.72 22.41
N ALA A 220 2.26 6.23 23.60
CA ALA A 220 1.35 7.09 24.38
C ALA A 220 -0.01 6.39 24.64
N ASN A 221 0.06 5.11 25.02
CA ASN A 221 -1.07 4.31 25.45
C ASN A 221 -0.75 3.66 26.80
N SER A 222 -1.77 3.34 27.57
CA SER A 222 -1.64 2.77 28.91
C SER A 222 -1.49 1.25 28.89
N LEU A 223 -0.59 0.72 28.05
CA LEU A 223 -0.38 -0.73 27.86
C LEU A 223 0.41 -1.39 29.01
N THR A 224 1.08 -0.57 29.82
CA THR A 224 1.91 -0.95 30.97
C THR A 224 3.15 -1.75 30.62
N LEU A 225 4.13 -1.82 31.53
CA LEU A 225 5.40 -2.52 31.29
C LEU A 225 5.20 -4.01 31.05
N GLY A 226 4.41 -4.68 31.90
CA GLY A 226 4.10 -6.09 31.74
C GLY A 226 3.37 -6.38 30.43
N GLY A 227 2.47 -5.48 30.01
CA GLY A 227 1.77 -5.62 28.75
C GLY A 227 2.67 -5.44 27.53
N ALA A 228 3.56 -4.45 27.55
CA ALA A 228 4.56 -4.27 26.50
C ALA A 228 5.48 -5.49 26.37
N CYS A 229 5.96 -6.05 27.48
CA CYS A 229 6.77 -7.28 27.47
C CYS A 229 6.03 -8.46 26.82
N LYS A 230 4.73 -8.64 27.11
CA LYS A 230 3.92 -9.69 26.46
C LYS A 230 3.79 -9.49 24.95
N ILE A 231 3.64 -8.25 24.50
CA ILE A 231 3.63 -7.93 23.07
C ILE A 231 4.98 -8.27 22.45
N VAL A 232 6.10 -7.92 23.11
CA VAL A 232 7.45 -8.27 22.63
C VAL A 232 7.61 -9.78 22.50
N SER A 233 7.24 -10.57 23.52
CA SER A 233 7.27 -12.04 23.44
C SER A 233 6.44 -12.59 22.28
N ALA A 234 5.25 -12.01 22.01
CA ALA A 234 4.45 -12.40 20.85
C ALA A 234 5.13 -12.05 19.50
N ILE A 235 5.91 -10.98 19.43
CA ILE A 235 6.68 -10.60 18.23
C ILE A 235 7.81 -11.61 17.97
N GLU A 236 8.38 -12.24 19.01
CA GLU A 236 9.48 -13.22 18.85
C GLU A 236 9.07 -14.42 17.99
N GLU A 237 7.81 -14.83 18.09
CA GLU A 237 7.20 -15.92 17.33
C GLU A 237 6.94 -15.54 15.85
N GLY A 238 6.86 -14.25 15.54
CA GLY A 238 6.55 -13.71 14.21
C GLY A 238 7.75 -13.11 13.46
N TYR A 239 7.61 -13.00 12.13
CA TYR A 239 8.68 -12.51 11.24
C TYR A 239 8.32 -11.29 10.40
N SER A 240 7.13 -10.71 10.59
CA SER A 240 6.61 -9.62 9.75
C SER A 240 7.10 -8.24 10.22
N LEU A 241 7.11 -8.00 11.53
CA LEU A 241 7.43 -6.70 12.12
C LEU A 241 8.93 -6.42 12.14
N ARG A 242 9.33 -5.24 11.63
CA ARG A 242 10.70 -4.73 11.62
C ARG A 242 10.88 -3.40 12.36
N SER A 243 9.78 -2.73 12.71
CA SER A 243 9.81 -1.53 13.54
C SER A 243 8.58 -1.52 14.44
N VAL A 244 8.80 -1.50 15.75
CA VAL A 244 7.72 -1.43 16.73
C VAL A 244 8.05 -0.30 17.69
N ARG A 245 7.06 0.54 18.00
CA ARG A 245 7.19 1.57 19.02
C ARG A 245 6.12 1.39 20.09
N LEU A 246 6.58 1.18 21.32
CA LEU A 246 5.78 0.97 22.53
C LEU A 246 6.26 1.93 23.64
N ALA A 247 6.38 3.22 23.31
CA ALA A 247 6.82 4.25 24.26
C ALA A 247 5.64 4.76 25.12
N ASP A 248 5.99 5.34 26.28
CA ASP A 248 5.06 5.94 27.24
C ASP A 248 4.12 4.90 27.88
N LEU A 249 4.74 4.02 28.67
CA LEU A 249 4.07 2.92 29.37
C LEU A 249 3.51 3.42 30.69
N HIS A 250 2.19 3.45 30.80
CA HIS A 250 1.52 3.83 32.05
C HIS A 250 1.90 2.89 33.21
N ILE A 251 1.96 3.45 34.42
CA ILE A 251 2.28 2.72 35.65
C ILE A 251 1.01 1.97 36.08
N ASP A 252 1.05 0.64 36.16
CA ASP A 252 0.01 -0.12 36.86
C ASP A 252 0.11 0.18 38.37
N ASP A 253 -1.01 0.33 39.08
CA ASP A 253 -1.01 0.54 40.54
C ASP A 253 -0.27 -0.56 41.31
N HIS A 254 -0.27 -1.80 40.79
CA HIS A 254 0.50 -2.92 41.34
C HIS A 254 2.02 -2.82 41.05
N ALA A 255 2.41 -2.09 40.00
CA ALA A 255 3.80 -1.81 39.65
C ALA A 255 4.35 -0.55 40.35
N ALA A 256 3.52 0.19 41.09
CA ALA A 256 3.95 1.32 41.91
C ALA A 256 4.86 0.89 43.08
N ALA A 257 4.74 -0.37 43.53
CA ALA A 257 5.60 -0.97 44.56
C ALA A 257 7.01 -1.33 44.05
N VAL A 258 7.19 -1.45 42.73
CA VAL A 258 8.49 -1.70 42.11
C VAL A 258 9.19 -0.36 41.91
N GLY A 259 10.42 -0.24 42.41
CA GLY A 259 11.21 1.00 42.32
C GLY A 259 11.34 1.49 40.86
N ALA A 260 11.47 2.81 40.68
CA ALA A 260 11.61 3.41 39.35
C ALA A 260 12.84 2.86 38.59
N GLU A 261 13.90 2.50 39.31
CA GLU A 261 15.12 1.89 38.79
C GLU A 261 14.86 0.48 38.24
N ASP A 262 14.21 -0.40 39.01
CA ASP A 262 13.87 -1.76 38.58
C ASP A 262 12.96 -1.77 37.34
N ARG A 263 12.02 -0.82 37.24
CA ARG A 263 11.19 -0.66 36.03
C ARG A 263 12.01 -0.23 34.81
N THR A 264 12.98 0.65 35.02
CA THR A 264 13.88 1.09 33.96
C THR A 264 14.74 -0.07 33.47
N ILE A 265 15.27 -0.88 34.39
CA ILE A 265 16.03 -2.10 34.09
C ILE A 265 15.15 -3.11 33.33
N GLY A 266 13.91 -3.33 33.80
CA GLY A 266 12.93 -4.21 33.16
C GLY A 266 12.60 -3.77 31.72
N TRP A 267 12.32 -2.48 31.52
CA TRP A 267 12.09 -1.92 30.19
C TRP A 267 13.33 -2.03 29.29
N GLN A 268 14.53 -1.77 29.81
CA GLN A 268 15.76 -1.92 29.05
C GLN A 268 15.99 -3.38 28.61
N GLY A 269 15.67 -4.37 29.47
CA GLY A 269 15.68 -5.78 29.11
C GLY A 269 14.72 -6.08 27.96
N CYS A 270 13.46 -5.68 28.11
CA CYS A 270 12.43 -5.85 27.10
C CYS A 270 12.77 -5.16 25.77
N ASN A 271 13.26 -3.92 25.82
CA ASN A 271 13.63 -3.15 24.64
C ASN A 271 14.85 -3.74 23.91
N ARG A 272 15.79 -4.37 24.64
CA ARG A 272 16.89 -5.13 24.03
C ARG A 272 16.37 -6.36 23.29
N ALA A 273 15.48 -7.14 23.91
CA ALA A 273 14.85 -8.29 23.25
C ALA A 273 14.08 -7.87 22.00
N LEU A 274 13.28 -6.81 22.10
CA LEU A 274 12.57 -6.22 20.97
C LEU A 274 13.53 -5.81 19.86
N SER A 275 14.61 -5.09 20.18
CA SER A 275 15.59 -4.63 19.19
C SER A 275 16.23 -5.80 18.44
N ALA A 276 16.64 -6.86 19.16
CA ALA A 276 17.23 -8.06 18.57
C ALA A 276 16.25 -8.78 17.62
N VAL A 277 14.99 -8.92 18.01
CA VAL A 277 13.95 -9.57 17.20
C VAL A 277 13.61 -8.76 15.95
N LEU A 278 13.51 -7.44 16.08
CA LEU A 278 13.27 -6.55 14.93
C LEU A 278 14.45 -6.55 13.96
N GLU A 279 15.68 -6.61 14.47
CA GLU A 279 16.89 -6.75 13.64
C GLU A 279 16.90 -8.09 12.89
N ARG A 280 16.64 -9.21 13.59
CA ARG A 280 16.44 -10.54 12.99
C ARG A 280 15.43 -10.48 11.85
N ASN A 281 14.25 -9.94 12.10
CA ASN A 281 13.17 -9.85 11.11
C ASN A 281 13.56 -8.95 9.93
N SER A 282 14.22 -7.81 10.19
CA SER A 282 14.72 -6.91 9.16
C SER A 282 15.71 -7.59 8.22
N ILE A 283 16.63 -8.41 8.76
CA ILE A 283 17.61 -9.18 7.97
C ILE A 283 16.88 -10.20 7.09
N TYR A 284 15.99 -11.02 7.65
CA TYR A 284 15.27 -12.06 6.90
C TYR A 284 14.41 -11.46 5.78
N ILE A 285 13.59 -10.45 6.09
CA ILE A 285 12.75 -9.78 5.09
C ILE A 285 13.64 -9.17 3.99
N SER A 286 14.76 -8.53 4.35
CA SER A 286 15.66 -7.95 3.37
C SER A 286 16.26 -9.00 2.43
N ARG A 287 16.66 -10.16 2.95
CA ARG A 287 17.16 -11.30 2.15
C ARG A 287 16.07 -11.82 1.21
N VAL A 288 14.87 -12.10 1.73
CA VAL A 288 13.72 -12.54 0.93
C VAL A 288 13.46 -11.55 -0.20
N LYS A 289 13.39 -10.24 0.06
CA LYS A 289 13.12 -9.22 -0.96
C LYS A 289 14.22 -9.18 -2.04
N VAL A 290 15.49 -9.25 -1.64
CA VAL A 290 16.64 -9.22 -2.57
C VAL A 290 16.67 -10.46 -3.45
N GLU A 291 16.58 -11.65 -2.84
CA GLU A 291 16.59 -12.93 -3.56
C GLU A 291 15.37 -13.06 -4.47
N SER A 292 14.20 -12.59 -4.05
CA SER A 292 13.00 -12.59 -4.88
C SER A 292 13.20 -11.78 -6.16
N LEU A 293 13.77 -10.59 -6.05
CA LEU A 293 14.05 -9.73 -7.20
C LEU A 293 15.13 -10.32 -8.11
N ALA A 294 16.15 -10.97 -7.53
CA ALA A 294 17.18 -11.68 -8.29
C ALA A 294 16.58 -12.88 -9.05
N LEU A 295 15.82 -13.73 -8.37
CA LEU A 295 15.14 -14.88 -8.95
C LEU A 295 14.17 -14.47 -10.05
N LEU A 296 13.43 -13.37 -9.87
CA LEU A 296 12.57 -12.81 -10.92
C LEU A 296 13.36 -12.49 -12.20
N ARG A 297 14.54 -11.87 -12.07
CA ARG A 297 15.39 -11.51 -13.22
C ARG A 297 15.90 -12.75 -13.95
N TYR A 298 16.42 -13.73 -13.21
CA TYR A 298 16.90 -14.99 -13.80
C TYR A 298 15.77 -15.78 -14.45
N SER A 299 14.63 -15.92 -13.76
CA SER A 299 13.46 -16.62 -14.27
C SER A 299 12.92 -15.95 -15.54
N ARG A 300 12.80 -14.62 -15.57
CA ARG A 300 12.36 -13.93 -16.80
C ARG A 300 13.32 -14.17 -17.97
N ALA A 301 14.63 -14.19 -17.73
CA ALA A 301 15.61 -14.47 -18.77
C ALA A 301 15.49 -15.91 -19.31
N LEU A 302 15.23 -16.89 -18.44
CA LEU A 302 15.08 -18.30 -18.80
C LEU A 302 13.74 -18.59 -19.49
N PHE A 303 12.62 -18.15 -18.91
CA PHE A 303 11.28 -18.57 -19.32
C PHE A 303 10.64 -17.69 -20.42
N LEU A 304 11.02 -16.42 -20.56
CA LEU A 304 10.45 -15.56 -21.62
C LEU A 304 11.22 -15.63 -22.93
N ARG A 305 12.48 -16.11 -22.91
CA ARG A 305 13.30 -16.30 -24.12
C ARG A 305 13.04 -17.64 -24.81
N SER A 306 12.31 -18.57 -24.19
CA SER A 306 12.12 -19.95 -24.68
C SER A 306 10.85 -20.20 -25.51
N GLY A 307 10.02 -19.19 -25.79
CA GLY A 307 8.99 -19.29 -26.84
C GLY A 307 7.61 -18.75 -26.47
N THR A 308 7.16 -17.80 -27.26
CA THR A 308 5.80 -17.27 -27.30
C THR A 308 4.81 -18.32 -27.83
N GLY A 309 3.83 -18.70 -27.01
CA GLY A 309 2.66 -19.45 -27.46
C GLY A 309 1.56 -19.40 -26.40
N ALA A 310 0.52 -18.60 -26.63
CA ALA A 310 -0.61 -18.47 -25.73
C ALA A 310 -1.36 -19.81 -25.55
N THR A 311 -1.58 -20.26 -24.31
CA THR A 311 -2.59 -21.27 -24.02
C THR A 311 -3.46 -20.85 -22.84
N LYS A 312 -4.78 -20.89 -23.09
CA LYS A 312 -5.84 -20.88 -22.09
C LYS A 312 -5.90 -22.29 -21.49
N SER A 313 -5.62 -22.47 -20.21
CA SER A 313 -6.30 -23.46 -19.36
C SER A 313 -5.82 -23.30 -17.92
N GLY A 314 -6.76 -23.27 -17.00
CA GLY A 314 -6.49 -23.42 -15.59
C GLY A 314 -6.18 -24.88 -15.23
N VAL A 315 -5.67 -24.99 -14.00
CA VAL A 315 -5.56 -26.16 -13.12
C VAL A 315 -4.37 -27.13 -13.30
N HIS A 316 -3.71 -27.34 -12.16
CA HIS A 316 -2.92 -28.50 -11.68
C HIS A 316 -1.37 -28.48 -11.69
N LYS A 317 -0.87 -28.83 -10.48
CA LYS A 317 0.43 -29.39 -10.08
C LYS A 317 1.39 -29.73 -11.23
N PHE A 318 2.60 -29.17 -11.17
CA PHE A 318 3.92 -29.60 -11.71
C PHE A 318 4.00 -30.82 -12.67
N ALA A 319 3.08 -30.92 -13.61
CA ALA A 319 3.01 -32.02 -14.57
C ALA A 319 2.40 -31.50 -15.88
N SER A 320 3.03 -30.48 -16.47
CA SER A 320 3.06 -30.23 -17.92
C SER A 320 3.62 -28.83 -18.20
N LEU A 321 4.94 -28.68 -18.11
CA LEU A 321 5.65 -27.71 -18.95
C LEU A 321 6.32 -28.40 -20.15
N SER A 322 5.90 -29.63 -20.46
CA SER A 322 6.43 -30.48 -21.53
C SER A 322 5.43 -30.72 -22.67
N LEU A 323 4.50 -29.79 -22.94
CA LEU A 323 3.63 -29.91 -24.12
C LEU A 323 4.18 -29.09 -25.29
N ARG A 324 5.01 -29.79 -26.05
CA ARG A 324 5.65 -29.39 -27.31
C ARG A 324 4.62 -28.97 -28.36
N SER A 325 4.74 -27.76 -28.90
CA SER A 325 4.27 -27.45 -30.26
C SER A 325 5.46 -27.58 -31.21
N ARG A 326 5.45 -28.63 -32.04
CA ARG A 326 6.53 -28.95 -33.00
C ARG A 326 6.61 -28.01 -34.22
N ASN A 327 5.80 -26.95 -34.30
CA ASN A 327 5.64 -26.16 -35.52
C ASN A 327 5.97 -24.66 -35.36
N SER A 328 7.14 -24.32 -34.83
CA SER A 328 7.70 -22.98 -35.07
C SER A 328 9.20 -23.04 -35.34
N ARG A 329 9.59 -22.79 -36.60
CA ARG A 329 10.97 -22.52 -37.01
C ARG A 329 11.37 -21.11 -36.54
N SER A 330 11.77 -20.99 -35.28
CA SER A 330 12.42 -19.80 -34.71
C SER A 330 13.71 -20.23 -34.01
N SER A 331 14.83 -19.62 -34.40
CA SER A 331 16.21 -20.09 -34.25
C SER A 331 16.84 -19.94 -32.86
N ASN A 332 16.11 -20.12 -31.77
CA ASN A 332 16.72 -20.15 -30.43
C ASN A 332 16.42 -21.50 -29.79
N ALA A 333 17.45 -22.34 -29.70
CA ALA A 333 17.38 -23.55 -28.90
C ALA A 333 16.95 -23.17 -27.46
N PRO A 334 16.02 -23.92 -26.84
CA PRO A 334 15.69 -23.71 -25.44
C PRO A 334 16.95 -23.85 -24.59
N SER A 335 17.03 -23.12 -23.47
CA SER A 335 18.20 -23.21 -22.59
C SER A 335 18.40 -24.65 -22.11
N PRO A 336 19.64 -25.16 -22.02
CA PRO A 336 19.94 -26.52 -21.58
C PRO A 336 19.45 -26.81 -20.15
N PHE A 337 19.12 -25.77 -19.38
CA PHE A 337 18.41 -25.87 -18.11
C PHE A 337 17.14 -26.72 -18.18
N PHE A 338 16.39 -26.65 -19.29
CA PHE A 338 15.13 -27.40 -19.45
C PHE A 338 15.34 -28.88 -19.81
N ASP A 339 16.56 -29.27 -20.15
CA ASP A 339 16.91 -30.67 -20.43
C ASP A 339 17.28 -31.44 -19.14
N LEU A 340 17.45 -30.71 -18.02
CA LEU A 340 17.73 -31.29 -16.72
C LEU A 340 16.46 -31.92 -16.10
N PRO A 341 16.58 -33.00 -15.31
CA PRO A 341 15.50 -33.50 -14.45
C PRO A 341 14.91 -32.40 -13.56
N ALA A 342 13.63 -32.52 -13.21
CA ALA A 342 12.90 -31.51 -12.45
C ALA A 342 13.52 -31.27 -11.06
N GLU A 343 14.12 -32.29 -10.47
CA GLU A 343 14.83 -32.26 -9.19
C GLU A 343 16.05 -31.34 -9.27
N LEU A 344 16.86 -31.47 -10.33
CA LEU A 344 18.03 -30.60 -10.55
C LEU A 344 17.62 -29.17 -10.88
N GLN A 345 16.51 -28.98 -11.60
CA GLN A 345 15.97 -27.64 -11.85
C GLN A 345 15.56 -26.96 -10.53
N GLN A 346 14.84 -27.68 -9.67
CA GLN A 346 14.42 -27.21 -8.34
C GLN A 346 15.63 -26.88 -7.46
N GLU A 347 16.68 -27.69 -7.50
CA GLU A 347 17.89 -27.49 -6.71
C GLU A 347 18.70 -26.28 -7.20
N ILE A 348 18.87 -26.10 -8.51
CA ILE A 348 19.50 -24.89 -9.06
C ILE A 348 18.71 -23.64 -8.65
N ILE A 349 17.38 -23.70 -8.71
CA ILE A 349 16.49 -22.62 -8.29
C ILE A 349 16.61 -22.34 -6.77
N SER A 350 16.78 -23.37 -5.93
CA SER A 350 16.98 -23.22 -4.48
C SER A 350 18.33 -22.56 -4.18
N TYR A 351 19.40 -22.92 -4.90
CA TYR A 351 20.71 -22.27 -4.79
C TYR A 351 20.70 -20.78 -5.17
N LEU A 352 19.87 -20.38 -6.15
CA LEU A 352 19.74 -18.97 -6.54
C LEU A 352 18.97 -18.12 -5.53
N ALA A 353 18.15 -18.74 -4.67
CA ALA A 353 17.30 -18.07 -3.69
C ALA A 353 17.09 -18.97 -2.44
N PRO A 354 18.14 -19.15 -1.62
CA PRO A 354 18.13 -20.08 -0.49
C PRO A 354 17.24 -19.64 0.67
N SER A 355 17.04 -18.33 0.85
CA SER A 355 16.20 -17.77 1.92
C SER A 355 14.70 -17.82 1.59
N LEU A 356 14.33 -18.18 0.36
CA LEU A 356 12.93 -18.30 -0.06
C LEU A 356 12.38 -19.69 0.24
N SER A 357 11.12 -19.76 0.67
CA SER A 357 10.40 -21.05 0.71
C SER A 357 10.21 -21.59 -0.71
N HIS A 358 10.01 -22.91 -0.84
CA HIS A 358 9.66 -23.50 -2.14
C HIS A 358 8.41 -22.82 -2.75
N GLN A 359 7.39 -22.52 -1.93
CA GLN A 359 6.18 -21.84 -2.39
C GLN A 359 6.46 -20.41 -2.89
N GLN A 360 7.35 -19.67 -2.22
CA GLN A 360 7.77 -18.33 -2.69
C GLN A 360 8.49 -18.41 -4.04
N ARG A 361 9.44 -19.34 -4.18
CA ARG A 361 10.15 -19.57 -5.46
C ARG A 361 9.18 -19.88 -6.59
N MET A 362 8.19 -20.75 -6.33
CA MET A 362 7.19 -21.12 -7.32
C MET A 362 6.28 -19.97 -7.75
N ARG A 363 5.84 -19.14 -6.79
CA ARG A 363 5.04 -17.93 -7.09
C ARG A 363 5.82 -16.96 -7.97
N ILE A 364 7.12 -16.75 -7.69
CA ILE A 364 7.99 -15.89 -8.50
C ILE A 364 8.17 -16.45 -9.91
N ILE A 365 8.45 -17.74 -10.06
CA ILE A 365 8.67 -18.38 -11.37
C ILE A 365 7.39 -18.32 -12.22
N TYR A 366 6.24 -18.65 -11.62
CA TYR A 366 4.95 -18.58 -12.31
C TYR A 366 4.67 -17.15 -12.82
N TYR A 367 4.91 -16.16 -11.96
CA TYR A 367 4.79 -14.76 -12.32
C TYR A 367 5.79 -14.38 -13.44
N ALA A 368 7.03 -14.84 -13.36
CA ALA A 368 8.09 -14.55 -14.33
C ALA A 368 7.82 -15.14 -15.73
N ALA A 369 7.27 -16.35 -15.78
CA ALA A 369 6.96 -17.05 -17.02
C ALA A 369 5.73 -16.48 -17.76
N ASN A 370 4.84 -15.76 -17.06
CA ASN A 370 3.66 -15.19 -17.66
C ASN A 370 3.99 -13.90 -18.45
N ALA A 371 3.95 -13.98 -19.77
CA ALA A 371 4.19 -12.83 -20.66
C ALA A 371 3.22 -11.66 -20.45
N ARG A 372 2.02 -11.89 -19.89
CA ARG A 372 1.07 -10.80 -19.54
C ARG A 372 1.56 -9.91 -18.39
N THR A 373 2.57 -10.36 -17.63
CA THR A 373 3.23 -9.54 -16.61
C THR A 373 4.25 -8.57 -17.21
N LEU A 374 4.56 -8.70 -18.51
CA LEU A 374 5.28 -7.68 -19.27
C LEU A 374 4.25 -6.67 -19.78
N PHE A 375 4.50 -5.38 -19.54
CA PHE A 375 3.65 -4.32 -20.05
C PHE A 375 3.62 -4.33 -21.58
N HIS A 376 2.44 -4.52 -22.17
CA HIS A 376 2.20 -4.16 -23.56
C HIS A 376 1.91 -2.66 -23.62
N PRO A 377 2.70 -1.86 -24.38
CA PRO A 377 2.28 -0.50 -24.66
C PRO A 377 0.94 -0.56 -25.39
N ILE A 378 -0.08 0.09 -24.82
CA ILE A 378 -1.27 0.47 -25.57
C ILE A 378 -0.73 1.24 -26.78
N ARG A 379 -0.89 0.67 -27.98
CA ARG A 379 -0.54 1.37 -29.22
C ARG A 379 -1.29 2.71 -29.19
N PRO A 380 -0.63 3.86 -29.37
CA PRO A 380 -1.36 5.08 -29.61
C PRO A 380 -2.28 4.82 -30.80
N SER A 381 -3.56 5.16 -30.65
CA SER A 381 -4.50 5.28 -31.75
C SER A 381 -3.95 6.37 -32.67
N ASN A 382 -3.03 5.99 -33.56
CA ASN A 382 -2.54 6.85 -34.61
C ASN A 382 -3.73 7.16 -35.53
N GLY A 383 -4.34 8.32 -35.32
CA GLY A 383 -5.05 9.04 -36.34
C GLY A 383 -4.07 9.31 -37.48
N VAL A 384 -4.25 8.55 -38.56
CA VAL A 384 -4.04 8.91 -39.96
C VAL A 384 -2.72 9.63 -40.31
N ARG A 385 -1.83 8.88 -40.98
CA ARG A 385 -1.45 9.21 -42.37
C ARG A 385 -0.98 7.95 -43.08
N THR A 386 -1.89 7.42 -43.89
CA THR A 386 -1.68 6.45 -44.95
C THR A 386 -0.62 6.92 -45.93
N LYS A 387 0.37 6.07 -46.23
CA LYS A 387 0.55 5.45 -47.55
C LYS A 387 1.71 4.44 -47.47
N GLN A 388 1.51 3.30 -48.11
CA GLN A 388 2.42 2.15 -48.28
C GLN A 388 2.38 1.08 -47.17
N LEU A 389 1.30 0.30 -47.14
CA LEU A 389 1.42 -1.16 -46.94
C LEU A 389 0.16 -1.88 -47.45
N GLU A 390 -0.08 -1.83 -48.76
CA GLU A 390 -0.97 -2.79 -49.42
C GLU A 390 -0.11 -3.91 -50.01
N ALA A 391 -0.14 -5.08 -49.38
CA ALA A 391 -0.07 -6.37 -50.07
C ALA A 391 -0.34 -7.50 -49.07
N ARG A 392 -1.48 -8.19 -49.27
CA ARG A 392 -1.73 -9.62 -48.98
C ARG A 392 -1.89 -9.98 -47.48
N VAL A 393 -2.93 -10.64 -46.99
CA VAL A 393 -3.93 -11.57 -47.54
C VAL A 393 -5.22 -11.43 -46.70
N GLN A 394 -6.35 -11.29 -47.36
CA GLN A 394 -7.68 -11.60 -46.83
C GLN A 394 -7.82 -13.12 -46.72
N THR A 395 -8.28 -13.63 -45.57
CA THR A 395 -9.40 -14.58 -45.47
C THR A 395 -9.65 -14.93 -43.99
N GLY A 396 -10.91 -14.86 -43.55
CA GLY A 396 -11.40 -15.63 -42.40
C GLY A 396 -11.88 -14.84 -41.18
N LEU A 397 -13.17 -14.47 -41.20
CA LEU A 397 -14.12 -14.45 -40.07
C LEU A 397 -13.58 -14.11 -38.66
N GLY A 398 -13.87 -12.89 -38.19
CA GLY A 398 -13.68 -12.48 -36.79
C GLY A 398 -14.95 -11.92 -36.17
N ARG A 399 -15.63 -12.73 -35.33
CA ARG A 399 -16.59 -12.21 -34.34
C ARG A 399 -15.88 -11.14 -33.51
N ARG A 400 -16.49 -9.96 -33.39
CA ARG A 400 -16.09 -8.90 -32.46
C ARG A 400 -16.03 -9.47 -31.04
N LEU A 401 -14.83 -9.74 -30.55
CA LEU A 401 -14.57 -9.85 -29.13
C LEU A 401 -14.39 -8.43 -28.60
N VAL A 402 -15.34 -8.02 -27.76
CA VAL A 402 -15.23 -6.86 -26.87
C VAL A 402 -13.89 -6.95 -26.13
N PRO A 403 -13.09 -5.88 -26.01
CA PRO A 403 -11.87 -5.91 -25.22
C PRO A 403 -12.27 -6.11 -23.76
N GLN A 404 -12.04 -7.30 -23.22
CA GLN A 404 -12.01 -7.47 -21.77
C GLN A 404 -10.89 -6.57 -21.25
N GLN A 405 -11.22 -5.68 -20.32
CA GLN A 405 -10.28 -4.87 -19.56
C GLN A 405 -9.23 -5.79 -18.94
N GLY A 406 -8.07 -5.89 -19.59
CA GLY A 406 -6.96 -6.69 -19.09
C GLY A 406 -6.40 -6.02 -17.85
N GLN A 407 -6.47 -6.70 -16.71
CA GLN A 407 -5.67 -6.37 -15.54
C GLN A 407 -4.21 -6.20 -15.98
N THR A 408 -3.69 -4.98 -15.88
CA THR A 408 -2.29 -4.68 -16.11
C THR A 408 -1.49 -5.28 -14.97
N PHE A 409 -0.86 -6.43 -15.19
CA PHE A 409 0.06 -6.97 -14.20
C PHE A 409 1.39 -6.19 -14.27
N GLU A 410 1.66 -5.46 -13.19
CA GLU A 410 2.84 -4.61 -12.98
C GLU A 410 4.13 -5.41 -13.11
N GLY A 411 4.94 -5.15 -14.13
CA GLY A 411 6.25 -5.79 -14.27
C GLY A 411 7.28 -5.02 -15.12
N SER A 412 6.88 -3.91 -15.72
CA SER A 412 7.78 -3.00 -16.44
C SER A 412 8.46 -1.98 -15.54
N TRP A 413 8.00 -1.80 -14.30
CA TRP A 413 8.37 -0.68 -13.40
C TRP A 413 8.48 0.67 -14.14
N ARG A 414 7.71 0.82 -15.22
CA ARG A 414 7.54 2.07 -15.93
C ARG A 414 6.24 2.64 -15.45
N PRO A 415 6.22 3.90 -15.01
CA PRO A 415 4.97 4.53 -14.66
C PRO A 415 3.99 4.46 -15.82
N PRO A 416 2.70 4.29 -15.52
CA PRO A 416 1.69 4.44 -16.55
C PRO A 416 1.75 5.85 -17.14
N ILE A 417 1.28 5.98 -18.38
CA ILE A 417 1.38 7.23 -19.18
C ILE A 417 0.74 8.42 -18.43
N TRP A 418 -0.28 8.16 -17.60
CA TRP A 418 -0.97 9.17 -16.80
C TRP A 418 -0.18 9.64 -15.56
N TRP A 419 0.87 8.92 -15.15
CA TRP A 419 1.68 9.23 -13.96
C TRP A 419 2.97 10.03 -14.30
N GLU A 420 3.18 10.41 -15.57
CA GLU A 420 4.48 10.91 -16.03
C GLU A 420 5.01 12.10 -15.20
N CYS A 421 6.03 11.82 -14.37
CA CYS A 421 6.91 12.81 -13.76
C CYS A 421 7.35 13.79 -14.84
N CYS A 422 6.97 15.07 -14.70
CA CYS A 422 7.36 16.17 -15.61
C CYS A 422 8.87 16.51 -15.55
N CYS A 423 9.65 15.64 -14.92
CA CYS A 423 11.07 15.72 -14.70
C CYS A 423 11.79 15.48 -16.04
N SER A 424 12.71 16.37 -16.42
CA SER A 424 13.55 16.19 -17.60
C SER A 424 14.30 14.85 -17.55
N ALA A 425 14.65 14.29 -18.70
CA ALA A 425 15.30 12.98 -18.80
C ALA A 425 16.53 12.87 -17.89
N ASP A 426 17.33 13.93 -17.79
CA ASP A 426 18.55 14.00 -16.98
C ASP A 426 18.27 13.99 -15.46
N LEU A 427 17.09 14.47 -15.03
CA LEU A 427 16.70 14.54 -13.62
C LEU A 427 15.86 13.33 -13.18
N ARG A 428 15.28 12.56 -14.11
CA ARG A 428 14.47 11.37 -13.80
C ARG A 428 15.18 10.35 -12.88
N PRO A 429 16.48 10.03 -13.03
CA PRO A 429 17.17 9.09 -12.13
C PRO A 429 17.24 9.57 -10.66
N SER A 430 17.22 10.89 -10.44
CA SER A 430 17.29 11.50 -9.11
C SER A 430 15.92 11.94 -8.56
N CYS A 431 14.85 11.78 -9.35
CA CYS A 431 13.52 12.17 -8.92
C CYS A 431 13.01 11.33 -7.75
N ARG A 432 12.63 12.01 -6.66
CA ARG A 432 12.06 11.39 -5.45
C ARG A 432 10.72 10.72 -5.72
N CYS A 433 9.83 11.35 -6.51
CA CYS A 433 8.54 10.76 -6.87
C CYS A 433 8.72 9.44 -7.64
N LEU A 434 9.52 9.44 -8.73
CA LEU A 434 9.81 8.23 -9.52
C LEU A 434 10.43 7.10 -8.68
N ARG A 435 11.34 7.44 -7.77
CA ARG A 435 11.94 6.46 -6.86
C ARG A 435 10.91 5.86 -5.89
N ARG A 436 9.99 6.69 -5.38
CA ARG A 436 8.90 6.26 -4.49
C ARG A 436 7.96 5.30 -5.22
N TRP A 437 7.44 5.67 -6.39
CA TRP A 437 6.56 4.79 -7.17
C TRP A 437 7.22 3.46 -7.52
N LYS A 438 8.49 3.47 -7.97
CA LYS A 438 9.23 2.21 -8.20
C LYS A 438 9.40 1.38 -6.94
N ARG A 439 9.38 1.98 -5.76
CA ARG A 439 9.40 1.25 -4.48
C ARG A 439 8.02 0.68 -4.18
N GLU A 440 6.96 1.49 -4.29
CA GLU A 440 5.58 1.05 -4.04
C GLU A 440 5.18 -0.10 -4.95
N MET A 441 5.44 0.00 -6.25
CA MET A 441 5.16 -1.08 -7.19
C MET A 441 5.95 -2.34 -6.81
N ARG A 442 7.23 -2.20 -6.40
CA ARG A 442 8.02 -3.34 -5.91
C ARG A 442 7.38 -4.00 -4.70
N ASP A 443 6.89 -3.20 -3.76
CA ASP A 443 6.20 -3.70 -2.57
C ASP A 443 4.84 -4.37 -2.94
N ILE A 444 4.12 -3.86 -3.94
CA ILE A 444 2.90 -4.50 -4.47
C ILE A 444 3.23 -5.88 -5.04
N TRP A 445 4.22 -5.97 -5.92
CA TRP A 445 4.64 -7.25 -6.49
C TRP A 445 5.10 -8.23 -5.41
N LEU A 446 5.96 -7.79 -4.48
CA LEU A 446 6.39 -8.61 -3.35
C LEU A 446 5.19 -9.14 -2.56
N THR A 447 4.13 -8.33 -2.42
CA THR A 447 2.89 -8.77 -1.79
C THR A 447 2.15 -9.81 -2.62
N GLN A 448 2.06 -9.63 -3.94
CA GLN A 448 1.40 -10.57 -4.86
C GLN A 448 2.07 -11.95 -4.86
N VAL A 449 3.41 -11.99 -4.80
CA VAL A 449 4.17 -13.25 -4.71
C VAL A 449 4.40 -13.72 -3.27
N ALA A 450 3.86 -13.00 -2.28
CA ALA A 450 4.03 -13.21 -0.85
C ALA A 450 5.49 -13.32 -0.38
N CYS A 451 6.36 -12.52 -0.99
CA CYS A 451 7.77 -12.34 -0.62
C CYS A 451 7.97 -11.05 0.20
N ASN A 452 6.89 -10.53 0.79
CA ASN A 452 6.92 -9.43 1.74
C ASN A 452 7.06 -9.90 3.20
N THR A 453 6.99 -11.22 3.44
CA THR A 453 7.20 -11.87 4.74
C THR A 453 8.19 -13.02 4.58
N TYR A 454 8.93 -13.32 5.65
CA TYR A 454 9.73 -14.54 5.70
C TYR A 454 8.80 -15.73 5.99
N GLU A 455 8.90 -16.76 5.15
CA GLU A 455 8.26 -18.06 5.38
C GLU A 455 9.37 -19.04 5.72
N HIS A 456 9.19 -19.85 6.77
CA HIS A 456 10.20 -20.82 7.17
C HIS A 456 10.49 -21.78 6.01
N VAL A 457 11.78 -21.94 5.69
CA VAL A 457 12.22 -22.95 4.73
C VAL A 457 12.11 -24.30 5.46
N LEU A 458 11.17 -25.15 5.05
CA LEU A 458 11.08 -26.54 5.48
C LEU A 458 11.89 -27.43 4.53
#